data_AF-A0A8C1KGW4-F1
#
_entry.id   AF-A0A8C1KGW4-F1
#
_cell.length_a   1.000
_cell.length_b   1.000
_cell.length_c   1.000
_cell.angle_alpha   90.00
_cell.angle_beta   90.00
_cell.angle_gamma   90.00
#
_symmetry.space_group_name_H-M   'P 1'
#
loop_
_entity.id
_entity.type
_entity.pdbx_description
1 polymer ?
#
loop_
_entity_poly.entity_id
_entity_poly.type
_entity_poly.pdbx_seq_one_letter_code
_entity_poly.pdbx_strand_id
1 'polypeptide(L)'
;MCDTWVSWNGWSRLFIQGQSVQMPDTCVEEYSCGTHAPLWLNGGHPAVEDGVVTRDVCGHWSNNCCLFQSNPIKVKACPGGYYVYEFVSPTNCHLAYCADASNINTTSTTVMPETTTETTTMDIMTGPFYPFGTGDTVNGRSDDGSSSVIYLQQPFIFFGQTYNQIYVNNNGHLTFDGAWGSFSPYQFPAYGGKDLIAPFWTDIDNSWNGVISYQQYTSGSVLTQATQDINQYFPDLSFSASWVFVATWDRVAYYYNSGTETSFQVVLISNGHLSFVVINYGAIAPTQRYVQAGYDTIDSSHHFSITGSLQNDITSLPHSSNVNVPGRWAFRTDYGSRGCQFNGLPVQLGDYFWSDATCQERCTCTSRGLQCSFEPCTYSQACRPAALQYSCQNIQRQTCTISGDPHYYTFDNQNFHFQGTCTYVLSEACGNGLPYYRIEGKNEHRGSTHVSWTRMVRVFVYNEEIELVKDHYHEAKVSITVL
;
A
#
# COMPACT_ATOMS: atom_id res chain seq x y z
N MET A 1 21.09 -11.99 0.78
CA MET A 1 20.82 -10.55 0.57
C MET A 1 22.15 -9.84 0.42
N CYS A 2 22.24 -8.77 -0.38
CA CYS A 2 23.47 -7.99 -0.50
C CYS A 2 23.17 -6.51 -0.70
N ASP A 3 23.97 -5.67 -0.05
CA ASP A 3 23.71 -4.22 0.03
C ASP A 3 24.36 -3.42 -1.10
N THR A 4 25.11 -4.09 -1.99
CA THR A 4 25.79 -3.46 -3.12
C THR A 4 24.81 -2.80 -4.10
N TRP A 5 23.60 -3.33 -4.23
CA TRP A 5 22.56 -2.84 -5.16
C TRP A 5 21.54 -1.91 -4.51
N VAL A 6 21.69 -1.61 -3.22
CA VAL A 6 20.85 -0.65 -2.51
C VAL A 6 21.32 0.77 -2.84
N SER A 7 20.39 1.65 -3.21
CA SER A 7 20.68 3.06 -3.43
C SER A 7 20.72 3.79 -2.09
N TRP A 8 21.90 3.85 -1.50
CA TRP A 8 22.15 4.54 -0.23
C TRP A 8 22.15 6.06 -0.44
N ASN A 9 21.07 6.74 -0.04
CA ASN A 9 20.98 8.20 -0.06
C ASN A 9 20.57 8.73 1.32
N GLY A 10 21.45 9.53 1.92
CA GLY A 10 21.19 10.21 3.18
C GLY A 10 21.44 9.37 4.43
N TRP A 11 20.92 9.87 5.56
CA TRP A 11 21.12 9.30 6.88
C TRP A 11 20.03 8.30 7.22
N SER A 12 20.42 7.11 7.67
CA SER A 12 19.55 6.00 8.00
C SER A 12 19.61 5.69 9.50
N ARG A 13 18.46 5.33 10.09
CA ARG A 13 18.37 4.77 11.44
C ARG A 13 17.88 3.33 11.33
N LEU A 14 18.50 2.43 12.10
CA LEU A 14 18.18 1.01 12.06
C LEU A 14 17.05 0.69 13.05
N PHE A 15 16.12 -0.15 12.60
CA PHE A 15 15.00 -0.63 13.41
C PHE A 15 14.79 -2.13 13.23
N ILE A 16 14.46 -2.83 14.31
CA ILE A 16 13.96 -4.21 14.29
C ILE A 16 12.64 -4.21 15.06
N GLN A 17 11.56 -4.66 14.43
CA GLN A 17 10.21 -4.69 15.02
C GLN A 17 9.76 -3.33 15.60
N GLY A 18 10.11 -2.23 14.92
CA GLY A 18 9.80 -0.86 15.36
C GLY A 18 10.66 -0.34 16.52
N GLN A 19 11.55 -1.17 17.09
CA GLN A 19 12.50 -0.74 18.13
C GLN A 19 13.80 -0.26 17.50
N SER A 20 14.34 0.83 18.05
CA SER A 20 15.62 1.39 17.62
C SER A 20 16.75 0.42 17.94
N VAL A 21 17.56 0.12 16.93
CA VAL A 21 18.76 -0.71 17.07
C VAL A 21 19.97 -0.02 16.45
N GLN A 22 21.13 -0.64 16.56
CA GLN A 22 22.39 -0.10 16.06
C GLN A 22 23.16 -1.16 15.27
N MET A 23 24.16 -0.72 14.52
CA MET A 23 25.08 -1.65 13.87
C MET A 23 25.89 -2.35 14.97
N PRO A 24 26.26 -3.63 14.86
CA PRO A 24 27.18 -4.23 15.82
C PRO A 24 28.55 -3.57 15.69
N ASP A 25 29.18 -3.25 16.82
CA ASP A 25 30.57 -2.78 16.90
C ASP A 25 31.57 -3.88 17.29
N THR A 26 31.08 -5.12 17.28
CA THR A 26 31.87 -6.33 17.45
C THR A 26 31.65 -7.25 16.27
N CYS A 27 32.60 -8.18 16.07
CA CYS A 27 32.57 -9.12 14.97
C CYS A 27 31.30 -9.98 15.01
N VAL A 28 30.63 -10.09 13.86
CA VAL A 28 29.40 -10.86 13.69
C VAL A 28 29.72 -12.20 13.02
N GLU A 29 29.13 -13.29 13.52
CA GLU A 29 29.32 -14.64 12.97
C GLU A 29 28.97 -14.74 11.49
N GLU A 30 29.73 -15.55 10.74
CA GLU A 30 29.48 -15.81 9.31
C GLU A 30 28.03 -16.30 9.08
N TYR A 31 27.48 -16.02 7.89
CA TYR A 31 26.11 -16.37 7.51
C TYR A 31 24.98 -15.68 8.31
N SER A 32 25.31 -14.62 9.07
CA SER A 32 24.33 -13.82 9.80
C SER A 32 23.80 -12.64 8.97
N CYS A 33 22.75 -11.97 9.49
CA CYS A 33 22.20 -10.72 8.92
C CYS A 33 21.74 -10.87 7.45
N GLY A 34 21.33 -12.08 7.06
CA GLY A 34 20.84 -12.38 5.72
C GLY A 34 21.91 -12.38 4.63
N THR A 35 23.20 -12.42 4.97
CA THR A 35 24.32 -12.42 4.03
C THR A 35 25.39 -13.46 4.38
N HIS A 36 26.34 -13.70 3.47
CA HIS A 36 27.46 -14.62 3.68
C HIS A 36 28.53 -13.99 4.60
N ALA A 37 28.91 -12.74 4.32
CA ALA A 37 29.91 -12.00 5.07
C ALA A 37 29.28 -10.72 5.69
N PRO A 38 28.82 -10.78 6.95
CA PRO A 38 28.14 -9.64 7.59
C PRO A 38 29.12 -8.51 7.90
N LEU A 39 28.64 -7.28 7.69
CA LEU A 39 29.39 -6.06 7.96
C LEU A 39 29.09 -5.53 9.37
N TRP A 40 30.15 -5.13 10.07
CA TRP A 40 30.12 -4.57 11.41
C TRP A 40 31.06 -3.36 11.53
N LEU A 41 30.81 -2.52 12.54
CA LEU A 41 31.43 -1.21 12.69
C LEU A 41 32.78 -1.33 13.39
N ASN A 42 33.87 -1.04 12.68
CA ASN A 42 35.20 -1.12 13.24
C ASN A 42 35.57 0.20 13.95
N GLY A 43 35.71 0.13 15.27
CA GLY A 43 36.08 1.26 16.13
C GLY A 43 34.99 1.74 17.10
N GLY A 44 33.79 1.16 17.06
CA GLY A 44 32.71 1.51 17.97
C GLY A 44 31.91 2.75 17.57
N HIS A 45 30.85 3.03 18.32
CA HIS A 45 29.97 4.16 18.09
C HIS A 45 30.50 5.45 18.76
N PRO A 46 30.28 6.64 18.16
CA PRO A 46 30.67 7.93 18.75
C PRO A 46 29.83 8.31 19.98
N ALA A 47 30.30 9.27 20.76
CA ALA A 47 29.48 10.02 21.72
C ALA A 47 28.74 11.18 21.02
N VAL A 48 27.72 11.74 21.68
CA VAL A 48 26.94 12.87 21.13
C VAL A 48 27.82 14.10 20.87
N GLU A 49 28.84 14.30 21.69
CA GLU A 49 29.81 15.40 21.57
C GLU A 49 30.80 15.26 20.41
N ASP A 50 31.00 14.03 19.90
CA ASP A 50 31.92 13.77 18.78
C ASP A 50 31.34 14.21 17.42
N GLY A 51 30.03 14.47 17.35
CA GLY A 51 29.35 14.88 16.12
C GLY A 51 29.32 13.77 15.06
N VAL A 52 29.59 14.13 13.81
CA VAL A 52 29.66 13.16 12.69
C VAL A 52 31.08 12.61 12.61
N VAL A 53 31.24 11.30 12.78
CA VAL A 53 32.54 10.62 12.63
C VAL A 53 32.49 9.62 11.48
N THR A 54 33.62 9.45 10.80
CA THR A 54 33.81 8.39 9.79
C THR A 54 34.35 7.14 10.48
N ARG A 55 33.77 5.98 10.19
CA ARG A 55 34.17 4.68 10.73
C ARG A 55 34.42 3.68 9.62
N ASP A 56 35.44 2.87 9.82
CA ASP A 56 35.73 1.75 8.94
C ASP A 56 34.71 0.64 9.17
N VAL A 57 34.46 -0.16 8.13
CA VAL A 57 33.49 -1.25 8.15
C VAL A 57 34.17 -2.53 7.69
N CYS A 58 34.10 -3.55 8.55
CA CYS A 58 34.73 -4.84 8.35
C CYS A 58 33.69 -5.92 8.04
N GLY A 59 34.01 -6.82 7.12
CA GLY A 59 33.24 -8.01 6.80
C GLY A 59 33.93 -9.28 7.30
N HIS A 60 33.20 -10.11 8.04
CA HIS A 60 33.68 -11.39 8.55
C HIS A 60 33.55 -12.48 7.49
N TRP A 61 34.65 -13.16 7.16
CA TRP A 61 34.65 -14.36 6.33
C TRP A 61 35.85 -15.26 6.63
N SER A 62 35.68 -16.58 6.52
CA SER A 62 36.75 -17.57 6.67
C SER A 62 37.53 -17.44 8.00
N ASN A 63 36.82 -17.24 9.11
CA ASN A 63 37.33 -17.01 10.47
C ASN A 63 38.22 -15.76 10.61
N ASN A 64 38.13 -14.81 9.69
CA ASN A 64 38.78 -13.50 9.79
C ASN A 64 37.73 -12.38 9.83
N CYS A 65 37.59 -11.78 11.00
CA CYS A 65 36.61 -10.74 11.30
C CYS A 65 36.71 -9.47 10.43
N CYS A 66 37.81 -9.24 9.73
CA CYS A 66 37.96 -8.14 8.79
C CYS A 66 38.66 -8.60 7.50
N LEU A 67 38.25 -9.76 6.97
CA LEU A 67 38.78 -10.24 5.69
C LEU A 67 38.39 -9.29 4.55
N PHE A 68 37.15 -8.82 4.56
CA PHE A 68 36.64 -7.85 3.60
C PHE A 68 36.62 -6.45 4.21
N GLN A 69 37.27 -5.50 3.55
CA GLN A 69 37.15 -4.09 3.88
C GLN A 69 36.07 -3.46 2.98
N SER A 70 35.03 -2.92 3.62
CA SER A 70 34.01 -2.14 2.93
C SER A 70 34.40 -0.65 2.90
N ASN A 71 33.68 0.13 2.11
CA ASN A 71 33.83 1.58 2.12
C ASN A 71 33.49 2.14 3.53
N PRO A 72 34.29 3.09 4.06
CA PRO A 72 33.97 3.73 5.32
C PRO A 72 32.61 4.43 5.27
N ILE A 73 31.89 4.43 6.39
CA ILE A 73 30.60 5.08 6.55
C ILE A 73 30.70 6.23 7.54
N LYS A 74 29.74 7.15 7.52
CA LYS A 74 29.62 8.13 8.60
C LYS A 74 28.59 7.68 9.60
N VAL A 75 28.87 7.90 10.88
CA VAL A 75 27.97 7.61 11.99
C VAL A 75 27.91 8.82 12.92
N LYS A 76 26.73 9.07 13.48
CA LYS A 76 26.49 10.13 14.45
C LYS A 76 25.64 9.61 15.59
N ALA A 77 26.02 9.95 16.81
CA ALA A 77 25.19 9.74 17.99
C ALA A 77 24.16 10.88 18.12
N CYS A 78 22.91 10.52 18.37
CA CYS A 78 21.82 11.47 18.50
C CYS A 78 21.36 11.61 19.96
N PRO A 79 20.95 12.82 20.40
CA PRO A 79 20.21 12.99 21.65
C PRO A 79 18.98 12.06 21.64
N GLY A 80 18.85 11.22 22.66
CA GLY A 80 17.82 10.16 22.69
C GLY A 80 18.36 8.73 22.59
N GLY A 81 19.69 8.54 22.62
CA GLY A 81 20.31 7.22 22.83
C GLY A 81 20.27 6.31 21.60
N TYR A 82 20.38 6.88 20.40
CA TYR A 82 20.42 6.13 19.16
C TYR A 82 21.46 6.69 18.19
N TYR A 83 21.72 5.92 17.13
CA TYR A 83 22.71 6.25 16.10
C TYR A 83 22.07 6.35 14.73
N VAL A 84 22.62 7.23 13.90
CA VAL A 84 22.29 7.34 12.48
C VAL A 84 23.54 7.13 11.65
N TYR A 85 23.36 6.53 10.47
CA TYR A 85 24.43 6.09 9.58
C TYR A 85 24.21 6.64 8.18
N GLU A 86 25.23 7.23 7.58
CA GLU A 86 25.27 7.51 6.14
C GLU A 86 26.04 6.35 5.50
N PHE A 87 25.29 5.32 5.08
CA PHE A 87 25.85 4.09 4.51
C PHE A 87 26.42 4.33 3.11
N VAL A 88 27.42 3.52 2.76
CA VAL A 88 28.02 3.51 1.42
C VAL A 88 27.90 2.10 0.85
N SER A 89 27.61 1.99 -0.44
CA SER A 89 27.49 0.69 -1.11
C SER A 89 28.74 -0.17 -0.87
N PRO A 90 28.58 -1.41 -0.35
CA PRO A 90 29.70 -2.33 -0.17
C PRO A 90 30.31 -2.78 -1.49
N THR A 91 31.60 -3.09 -1.46
CA THR A 91 32.41 -3.42 -2.65
C THR A 91 32.09 -4.77 -3.29
N ASN A 92 31.31 -5.64 -2.63
CA ASN A 92 30.99 -6.98 -3.10
C ASN A 92 29.59 -7.42 -2.63
N CYS A 93 28.88 -8.16 -3.49
CA CYS A 93 27.52 -8.68 -3.22
C CYS A 93 27.48 -9.88 -2.25
N HIS A 94 28.59 -10.23 -1.60
CA HIS A 94 28.56 -11.10 -0.42
C HIS A 94 28.46 -10.33 0.91
N LEU A 95 28.39 -8.99 0.86
CA LEU A 95 28.42 -8.11 2.02
C LEU A 95 27.06 -7.44 2.26
N ALA A 96 26.66 -7.33 3.53
CA ALA A 96 25.49 -6.56 3.98
C ALA A 96 25.70 -6.00 5.39
N TYR A 97 25.20 -4.79 5.64
CA TYR A 97 25.20 -4.12 6.94
C TYR A 97 24.32 -4.86 7.93
N CYS A 98 24.89 -5.20 9.09
CA CYS A 98 24.14 -5.90 10.13
C CYS A 98 23.47 -4.90 11.09
N ALA A 99 22.35 -5.32 11.69
CA ALA A 99 21.72 -4.61 12.81
C ALA A 99 21.67 -5.53 14.04
N ASP A 100 22.09 -5.02 15.19
CA ASP A 100 22.21 -5.77 16.43
C ASP A 100 20.90 -5.73 17.26
N ALA A 101 20.35 -6.92 17.54
CA ALA A 101 19.13 -7.12 18.32
C ALA A 101 19.38 -7.30 19.82
N SER A 102 20.63 -7.26 20.30
CA SER A 102 21.01 -7.50 21.70
C SER A 102 20.36 -6.56 22.72
N ASN A 103 19.92 -5.37 22.28
CA ASN A 103 19.23 -4.37 23.10
C ASN A 103 17.69 -4.54 23.14
N ILE A 104 17.13 -5.55 22.46
CA ILE A 104 15.69 -5.82 22.45
C ILE A 104 15.35 -6.73 23.63
N ASN A 105 14.81 -6.13 24.69
CA ASN A 105 14.42 -6.85 25.91
C ASN A 105 13.18 -7.73 25.63
N THR A 106 13.41 -8.99 25.26
CA THR A 106 12.36 -9.99 25.03
C THR A 106 11.95 -10.63 26.35
N THR A 107 11.14 -9.91 27.14
CA THR A 107 10.33 -10.52 28.20
C THR A 107 8.86 -10.42 27.84
N SER A 108 8.38 -11.39 27.07
CA SER A 108 6.95 -11.65 26.91
C SER A 108 6.45 -12.40 28.14
N THR A 109 5.94 -11.67 29.14
CA THR A 109 5.09 -12.25 30.18
C THR A 109 3.75 -12.65 29.58
N THR A 110 3.47 -13.94 29.62
CA THR A 110 2.17 -14.54 29.40
C THR A 110 1.17 -14.01 30.44
N VAL A 111 0.21 -13.21 30.01
CA VAL A 111 -1.00 -12.91 30.79
C VAL A 111 -2.20 -13.36 29.98
N MET A 112 -2.99 -14.26 30.56
CA MET A 112 -4.30 -14.68 30.05
C MET A 112 -5.22 -13.46 29.87
N PRO A 113 -6.08 -13.42 28.83
CA PRO A 113 -7.02 -12.34 28.67
C PRO A 113 -8.23 -12.54 29.59
N GLU A 114 -8.52 -11.51 30.38
CA GLU A 114 -9.82 -11.32 31.01
C GLU A 114 -10.73 -10.57 30.03
N THR A 115 -11.99 -10.99 29.99
CA THR A 115 -13.00 -10.64 29.01
C THR A 115 -13.41 -9.17 29.12
N THR A 116 -13.02 -8.35 28.15
CA THR A 116 -13.68 -7.08 27.86
C THR A 116 -14.08 -7.02 26.39
N THR A 117 -15.38 -6.80 26.19
CA THR A 117 -16.04 -6.60 24.90
C THR A 117 -15.43 -5.44 24.13
N GLU A 118 -14.62 -5.74 23.12
CA GLU A 118 -14.12 -4.77 22.15
C GLU A 118 -14.94 -4.80 20.86
N THR A 119 -15.37 -3.60 20.48
CA THR A 119 -15.84 -3.25 19.15
C THR A 119 -14.72 -3.51 18.15
N THR A 120 -14.95 -4.42 17.20
CA THR A 120 -14.00 -4.85 16.16
C THR A 120 -13.52 -3.69 15.30
N THR A 121 -12.33 -3.16 15.59
CA THR A 121 -11.46 -2.56 14.57
C THR A 121 -10.72 -3.72 13.89
N MET A 122 -11.07 -4.05 12.64
CA MET A 122 -10.34 -5.08 11.89
C MET A 122 -8.87 -4.70 11.79
N ASP A 123 -7.99 -5.62 12.15
CA ASP A 123 -6.55 -5.48 11.93
C ASP A 123 -6.28 -5.42 10.43
N ILE A 124 -5.86 -4.24 9.95
CA ILE A 124 -5.64 -3.96 8.52
C ILE A 124 -4.60 -4.93 7.92
N MET A 125 -3.72 -5.53 8.75
CA MET A 125 -2.71 -6.49 8.28
C MET A 125 -3.27 -7.85 7.86
N THR A 126 -4.39 -8.32 8.41
CA THR A 126 -4.95 -9.65 8.06
C THR A 126 -5.91 -9.61 6.87
N GLY A 127 -6.37 -8.42 6.46
CA GLY A 127 -7.35 -8.24 5.39
C GLY A 127 -8.76 -8.76 5.75
N PRO A 128 -9.80 -8.37 4.99
CA PRO A 128 -11.18 -8.78 5.24
C PRO A 128 -11.47 -10.15 4.61
N PHE A 129 -10.69 -11.19 4.96
CA PHE A 129 -10.80 -12.50 4.33
C PHE A 129 -11.99 -13.33 4.85
N TYR A 130 -12.63 -14.03 3.93
CA TYR A 130 -13.49 -15.18 4.25
C TYR A 130 -12.62 -16.33 4.76
N PRO A 131 -13.16 -17.27 5.57
CA PRO A 131 -12.40 -18.42 6.07
C PRO A 131 -11.70 -19.20 4.95
N PHE A 132 -10.42 -19.53 5.16
CA PHE A 132 -9.59 -20.34 4.27
C PHE A 132 -8.58 -21.16 5.08
N GLY A 133 -7.94 -22.13 4.44
CA GLY A 133 -6.90 -22.97 5.03
C GLY A 133 -7.38 -24.38 5.33
N THR A 134 -7.77 -24.67 6.58
CA THR A 134 -8.09 -26.06 7.00
C THR A 134 -9.30 -26.59 6.24
N GLY A 135 -9.09 -27.64 5.43
CA GLY A 135 -10.13 -28.30 4.64
C GLY A 135 -10.25 -27.79 3.20
N ASP A 136 -9.47 -26.79 2.80
CA ASP A 136 -9.42 -26.31 1.42
C ASP A 136 -8.68 -27.30 0.50
N THR A 137 -9.03 -27.27 -0.78
CA THR A 137 -8.20 -27.90 -1.82
C THR A 137 -7.04 -26.98 -2.17
N VAL A 138 -5.83 -27.52 -2.23
CA VAL A 138 -4.60 -26.74 -2.46
C VAL A 138 -4.07 -27.01 -3.87
N ASN A 139 -3.72 -25.94 -4.59
CA ASN A 139 -3.04 -26.03 -5.88
C ASN A 139 -1.64 -26.63 -5.73
N GLY A 140 -1.17 -27.27 -6.79
CA GLY A 140 0.24 -27.68 -6.87
C GLY A 140 1.19 -26.50 -6.69
N ARG A 141 2.30 -26.75 -6.01
CA ARG A 141 3.43 -25.82 -5.91
C ARG A 141 4.16 -25.79 -7.26
N SER A 142 4.02 -24.69 -7.99
CA SER A 142 4.55 -24.47 -9.33
C SER A 142 4.46 -22.98 -9.67
N ASP A 143 5.44 -22.47 -10.40
CA ASP A 143 5.49 -21.09 -10.88
C ASP A 143 4.26 -20.73 -11.75
N ASP A 144 4.24 -21.16 -13.01
CA ASP A 144 3.10 -20.95 -13.93
C ASP A 144 2.00 -22.02 -13.81
N GLY A 145 1.72 -22.46 -12.58
CA GLY A 145 0.78 -23.53 -12.28
C GLY A 145 -0.70 -23.12 -12.39
N SER A 146 -1.58 -24.12 -12.31
CA SER A 146 -3.02 -23.94 -12.22
C SER A 146 -3.66 -25.14 -11.54
N SER A 147 -4.90 -24.97 -11.07
CA SER A 147 -5.74 -26.09 -10.62
C SER A 147 -6.08 -27.02 -11.80
N SER A 148 -6.48 -28.25 -11.48
CA SER A 148 -7.32 -29.02 -12.41
C SER A 148 -8.67 -28.30 -12.61
N VAL A 149 -9.49 -28.76 -13.56
CA VAL A 149 -10.87 -28.26 -13.71
C VAL A 149 -11.62 -28.40 -12.39
N ILE A 150 -12.22 -27.30 -11.92
CA ILE A 150 -13.06 -27.28 -10.72
C ILE A 150 -14.50 -27.17 -11.19
N TYR A 151 -15.29 -28.24 -11.02
CA TYR A 151 -16.71 -28.20 -11.30
C TYR A 151 -17.45 -27.45 -10.18
N LEU A 152 -18.26 -26.47 -10.56
CA LEU A 152 -19.02 -25.66 -9.62
C LEU A 152 -20.23 -26.46 -9.14
N GLN A 153 -20.46 -26.48 -7.83
CA GLN A 153 -21.63 -27.12 -7.22
C GLN A 153 -22.93 -26.39 -7.57
N GLN A 154 -22.83 -25.15 -8.03
CA GLN A 154 -23.91 -24.35 -8.57
C GLN A 154 -23.40 -23.50 -9.73
N PRO A 155 -24.15 -23.31 -10.83
CA PRO A 155 -23.72 -22.47 -11.93
C PRO A 155 -23.49 -21.03 -11.48
N PHE A 156 -22.41 -20.41 -11.98
CA PHE A 156 -22.08 -19.01 -11.74
C PHE A 156 -22.35 -18.19 -13.00
N ILE A 157 -23.05 -17.05 -12.85
CA ILE A 157 -23.35 -16.17 -13.97
C ILE A 157 -22.34 -15.02 -13.96
N PHE A 158 -21.59 -14.88 -15.05
CA PHE A 158 -20.63 -13.81 -15.27
C PHE A 158 -21.01 -13.04 -16.53
N PHE A 159 -21.61 -11.87 -16.33
CA PHE A 159 -22.15 -10.96 -17.33
C PHE A 159 -23.01 -11.63 -18.41
N GLY A 160 -24.03 -12.36 -17.96
CA GLY A 160 -24.97 -13.09 -18.83
C GLY A 160 -24.47 -14.45 -19.32
N GLN A 161 -23.19 -14.77 -19.16
CA GLN A 161 -22.65 -16.10 -19.46
C GLN A 161 -22.71 -16.99 -18.23
N THR A 162 -23.22 -18.21 -18.40
CA THR A 162 -23.32 -19.19 -17.31
C THR A 162 -22.17 -20.18 -17.37
N TYR A 163 -21.41 -20.25 -16.28
CA TYR A 163 -20.27 -21.14 -16.11
C TYR A 163 -20.57 -22.24 -15.10
N ASN A 164 -20.12 -23.46 -15.41
CA ASN A 164 -20.23 -24.63 -14.55
C ASN A 164 -18.87 -25.15 -14.08
N GLN A 165 -17.80 -24.45 -14.45
CA GLN A 165 -16.44 -24.79 -14.12
C GLN A 165 -15.61 -23.53 -13.93
N ILE A 166 -14.49 -23.67 -13.21
CA ILE A 166 -13.51 -22.61 -13.02
C ILE A 166 -12.12 -23.20 -12.85
N TYR A 167 -11.09 -22.37 -13.02
CA TYR A 167 -9.70 -22.67 -12.77
C TYR A 167 -9.11 -21.59 -11.87
N VAL A 168 -8.32 -22.00 -10.88
CA VAL A 168 -7.54 -21.12 -10.03
C VAL A 168 -6.12 -21.16 -10.53
N ASN A 169 -5.65 -20.08 -11.18
CA ASN A 169 -4.32 -20.01 -11.76
C ASN A 169 -3.32 -19.42 -10.76
N ASN A 170 -2.08 -19.92 -10.75
CA ASN A 170 -1.11 -19.55 -9.72
C ASN A 170 -0.73 -18.06 -9.81
N ASN A 171 -0.68 -17.53 -11.02
CA ASN A 171 -0.47 -16.11 -11.36
C ASN A 171 -1.66 -15.19 -11.01
N GLY A 172 -2.42 -15.49 -9.94
CA GLY A 172 -3.34 -14.55 -9.30
C GLY A 172 -4.61 -14.18 -10.07
N HIS A 173 -5.11 -15.11 -10.89
CA HIS A 173 -6.34 -14.91 -11.66
C HIS A 173 -7.16 -16.20 -11.81
N LEU A 174 -8.44 -16.03 -12.12
CA LEU A 174 -9.40 -17.09 -12.41
C LEU A 174 -9.81 -17.05 -13.89
N THR A 175 -9.93 -18.22 -14.49
CA THR A 175 -10.47 -18.42 -15.84
C THR A 175 -11.58 -19.47 -15.81
N PHE A 176 -12.47 -19.40 -16.79
CA PHE A 176 -13.60 -20.35 -16.87
C PHE A 176 -13.44 -21.38 -18.00
N ASP A 177 -12.69 -21.06 -19.05
CA ASP A 177 -12.57 -21.88 -20.26
C ASP A 177 -11.42 -22.91 -20.19
N GLY A 178 -10.40 -22.66 -19.38
CA GLY A 178 -9.26 -23.56 -19.21
C GLY A 178 -8.22 -23.03 -18.23
N ALA A 179 -7.33 -23.91 -17.80
CA ALA A 179 -6.13 -23.54 -17.05
C ALA A 179 -5.27 -22.56 -17.87
N TRP A 180 -4.72 -21.55 -17.21
CA TRP A 180 -3.91 -20.52 -17.88
C TRP A 180 -2.77 -20.02 -17.00
N GLY A 181 -1.54 -20.37 -17.35
CA GLY A 181 -0.34 -19.99 -16.59
C GLY A 181 0.24 -18.63 -16.98
N SER A 182 -0.54 -17.68 -17.52
CA SER A 182 0.03 -16.40 -17.95
C SER A 182 0.49 -15.55 -16.78
N PHE A 183 1.74 -15.11 -16.78
CA PHE A 183 2.35 -14.26 -15.74
C PHE A 183 2.44 -12.77 -16.12
N SER A 184 2.18 -12.44 -17.39
CA SER A 184 2.32 -11.07 -17.93
C SER A 184 0.97 -10.37 -18.04
N PRO A 185 0.62 -9.47 -17.10
CA PRO A 185 -0.66 -8.78 -17.13
C PRO A 185 -0.77 -7.78 -18.29
N TYR A 186 -1.99 -7.65 -18.81
CA TYR A 186 -2.37 -6.60 -19.76
C TYR A 186 -3.41 -5.65 -19.16
N GLN A 187 -3.61 -4.49 -19.80
CA GLN A 187 -4.55 -3.47 -19.35
C GLN A 187 -5.99 -3.87 -19.68
N PHE A 188 -6.91 -3.76 -18.73
CA PHE A 188 -8.34 -3.82 -19.07
C PHE A 188 -8.84 -2.41 -19.43
N PRO A 189 -9.66 -2.25 -20.49
CA PRO A 189 -10.15 -3.31 -21.38
C PRO A 189 -9.07 -3.81 -22.34
N ALA A 190 -8.96 -5.13 -22.48
CA ALA A 190 -7.97 -5.77 -23.34
C ALA A 190 -8.52 -6.22 -24.70
N TYR A 191 -9.85 -6.25 -24.85
CA TYR A 191 -10.56 -6.81 -25.99
C TYR A 191 -10.11 -8.26 -26.30
N GLY A 192 -9.86 -9.02 -25.23
CA GLY A 192 -9.38 -10.40 -25.30
C GLY A 192 -10.49 -11.40 -25.56
N GLY A 193 -10.10 -12.64 -25.87
CA GLY A 193 -11.03 -13.76 -26.12
C GLY A 193 -11.39 -14.59 -24.88
N LYS A 194 -11.22 -14.05 -23.66
CA LYS A 194 -11.41 -14.80 -22.41
C LYS A 194 -12.14 -13.97 -21.36
N ASP A 195 -13.04 -14.62 -20.64
CA ASP A 195 -13.57 -14.09 -19.38
C ASP A 195 -12.57 -14.35 -18.25
N LEU A 196 -12.21 -13.29 -17.54
CA LEU A 196 -11.11 -13.24 -16.60
C LEU A 196 -11.51 -12.48 -15.33
N ILE A 197 -11.28 -13.08 -14.17
CA ILE A 197 -11.31 -12.38 -12.88
C ILE A 197 -9.88 -12.38 -12.34
N ALA A 198 -9.26 -11.22 -12.28
CA ALA A 198 -7.87 -11.05 -11.88
C ALA A 198 -7.81 -10.25 -10.57
N PRO A 199 -7.98 -10.88 -9.38
CA PRO A 199 -7.83 -10.15 -8.12
C PRO A 199 -6.43 -9.54 -7.97
N PHE A 200 -5.39 -10.22 -8.45
CA PHE A 200 -4.01 -9.73 -8.41
C PHE A 200 -3.17 -10.47 -9.46
N TRP A 201 -3.29 -10.11 -10.73
CA TRP A 201 -2.58 -10.80 -11.80
C TRP A 201 -1.16 -10.26 -11.99
N THR A 202 -0.18 -11.10 -11.67
CA THR A 202 1.25 -10.89 -11.92
C THR A 202 1.98 -12.23 -11.91
N ASP A 203 3.31 -12.17 -12.03
CA ASP A 203 4.23 -13.31 -12.00
C ASP A 203 4.47 -13.79 -10.55
N ILE A 204 3.71 -14.80 -10.13
CA ILE A 204 3.64 -15.36 -8.77
C ILE A 204 4.20 -16.77 -8.76
N ASP A 205 5.17 -17.02 -7.87
CA ASP A 205 5.76 -18.34 -7.66
C ASP A 205 5.44 -18.88 -6.26
N ASN A 206 4.59 -19.91 -6.19
CA ASN A 206 4.28 -20.60 -4.94
C ASN A 206 5.15 -21.87 -4.69
N SER A 207 6.22 -22.06 -5.48
CA SER A 207 7.09 -23.24 -5.38
C SER A 207 7.81 -23.32 -4.03
N TRP A 208 8.18 -22.18 -3.46
CA TRP A 208 8.97 -22.08 -2.23
C TRP A 208 8.16 -21.63 -1.01
N ASN A 209 7.32 -20.60 -1.14
CA ASN A 209 6.50 -20.06 -0.06
C ASN A 209 5.09 -19.72 -0.54
N GLY A 210 4.20 -19.54 0.43
CA GLY A 210 2.78 -19.32 0.19
C GLY A 210 2.00 -20.57 -0.18
N VAL A 211 0.69 -20.42 -0.15
CA VAL A 211 -0.30 -21.47 -0.43
C VAL A 211 -1.41 -20.85 -1.29
N ILE A 212 -1.80 -21.56 -2.33
CA ILE A 212 -2.94 -21.19 -3.17
C ILE A 212 -3.99 -22.26 -2.95
N SER A 213 -5.13 -21.88 -2.37
CA SER A 213 -6.18 -22.80 -1.97
C SER A 213 -7.56 -22.30 -2.38
N TYR A 214 -8.51 -23.23 -2.48
CA TYR A 214 -9.90 -22.91 -2.77
C TYR A 214 -10.88 -23.87 -2.12
N GLN A 215 -12.09 -23.39 -1.88
CA GLN A 215 -13.18 -24.18 -1.33
C GLN A 215 -14.56 -23.70 -1.79
N GLN A 216 -15.52 -24.62 -1.84
CA GLN A 216 -16.93 -24.35 -2.11
C GLN A 216 -17.80 -24.58 -0.87
N TYR A 217 -18.78 -23.73 -0.68
CA TYR A 217 -19.74 -23.78 0.42
C TYR A 217 -21.16 -23.70 -0.13
N THR A 218 -22.03 -24.57 0.39
CA THR A 218 -23.48 -24.59 0.11
C THR A 218 -24.32 -24.53 1.39
N SER A 219 -23.66 -24.44 2.56
CA SER A 219 -24.28 -24.27 3.87
C SER A 219 -23.25 -23.72 4.87
N GLY A 220 -23.71 -23.35 6.08
CA GLY A 220 -22.84 -22.91 7.18
C GLY A 220 -22.64 -21.40 7.26
N SER A 221 -21.75 -20.99 8.16
CA SER A 221 -21.52 -19.57 8.50
C SER A 221 -21.00 -18.73 7.33
N VAL A 222 -20.28 -19.35 6.38
CA VAL A 222 -19.78 -18.68 5.18
C VAL A 222 -20.91 -18.13 4.32
N LEU A 223 -22.02 -18.88 4.14
CA LEU A 223 -23.20 -18.40 3.42
C LEU A 223 -23.91 -17.28 4.19
N THR A 224 -23.96 -17.37 5.51
CA THR A 224 -24.54 -16.33 6.37
C THR A 224 -23.76 -15.03 6.22
N GLN A 225 -22.41 -15.08 6.28
CA GLN A 225 -21.55 -13.92 6.06
C GLN A 225 -21.74 -13.34 4.65
N ALA A 226 -21.71 -14.18 3.61
CA ALA A 226 -21.92 -13.75 2.23
C ALA A 226 -23.28 -13.08 2.02
N THR A 227 -24.32 -13.61 2.65
CA THR A 227 -25.66 -13.03 2.60
C THR A 227 -25.70 -11.66 3.27
N GLN A 228 -25.07 -11.51 4.44
CA GLN A 228 -25.00 -10.24 5.16
C GLN A 228 -24.22 -9.20 4.37
N ASP A 229 -23.03 -9.56 3.88
CA ASP A 229 -22.16 -8.67 3.10
C ASP A 229 -22.87 -8.16 1.84
N ILE A 230 -23.46 -9.05 1.04
CA ILE A 230 -24.15 -8.65 -0.20
C ILE A 230 -25.37 -7.80 0.09
N ASN A 231 -26.17 -8.11 1.12
CA ASN A 231 -27.31 -7.26 1.49
C ASN A 231 -26.88 -5.90 2.06
N GLN A 232 -25.71 -5.81 2.69
CA GLN A 232 -25.15 -4.54 3.14
C GLN A 232 -24.70 -3.69 1.95
N TYR A 233 -24.05 -4.28 0.94
CA TYR A 233 -23.50 -3.55 -0.20
C TYR A 233 -24.54 -3.27 -1.31
N PHE A 234 -25.55 -4.13 -1.43
CA PHE A 234 -26.61 -4.07 -2.44
C PHE A 234 -28.00 -4.22 -1.79
N PRO A 235 -28.43 -3.26 -0.96
CA PRO A 235 -29.63 -3.38 -0.12
C PRO A 235 -30.95 -3.52 -0.89
N ASP A 236 -30.98 -3.10 -2.16
CA ASP A 236 -32.19 -3.13 -2.99
C ASP A 236 -32.53 -4.51 -3.57
N LEU A 237 -31.65 -5.51 -3.42
CA LEU A 237 -31.77 -6.80 -4.12
C LEU A 237 -32.43 -7.92 -3.30
N SER A 238 -32.55 -7.77 -1.97
CA SER A 238 -33.05 -8.82 -1.07
C SER A 238 -32.42 -10.19 -1.37
N PHE A 239 -31.13 -10.33 -1.09
CA PHE A 239 -30.32 -11.48 -1.46
C PHE A 239 -30.23 -12.54 -0.35
N SER A 240 -30.05 -13.80 -0.74
CA SER A 240 -29.70 -14.90 0.16
C SER A 240 -28.78 -15.87 -0.58
N ALA A 241 -27.54 -16.03 -0.11
CA ALA A 241 -26.56 -16.89 -0.75
C ALA A 241 -26.97 -18.37 -0.64
N SER A 242 -26.90 -19.10 -1.74
CA SER A 242 -27.01 -20.57 -1.75
C SER A 242 -25.68 -21.25 -2.08
N TRP A 243 -24.72 -20.49 -2.61
CA TRP A 243 -23.40 -20.99 -2.97
C TRP A 243 -22.33 -19.90 -2.85
N VAL A 244 -21.18 -20.29 -2.31
CA VAL A 244 -20.00 -19.44 -2.18
C VAL A 244 -18.76 -20.24 -2.60
N PHE A 245 -17.93 -19.68 -3.48
CA PHE A 245 -16.61 -20.19 -3.79
C PHE A 245 -15.56 -19.21 -3.30
N VAL A 246 -14.58 -19.68 -2.53
CA VAL A 246 -13.47 -18.87 -2.00
C VAL A 246 -12.19 -19.40 -2.62
N ALA A 247 -11.39 -18.55 -3.25
CA ALA A 247 -10.02 -18.85 -3.65
C ALA A 247 -9.06 -17.83 -3.04
N THR A 248 -8.00 -18.32 -2.41
CA THR A 248 -7.05 -17.52 -1.63
C THR A 248 -5.63 -17.81 -2.09
N TRP A 249 -4.86 -16.75 -2.32
CA TRP A 249 -3.41 -16.78 -2.44
C TRP A 249 -2.88 -16.22 -1.13
N ASP A 250 -2.43 -17.10 -0.22
CA ASP A 250 -1.93 -16.75 1.11
C ASP A 250 -0.41 -16.72 1.11
N ARG A 251 0.19 -15.57 1.46
CA ARG A 251 1.64 -15.35 1.58
C ARG A 251 2.45 -15.85 0.38
N VAL A 252 1.91 -15.68 -0.83
CA VAL A 252 2.59 -16.06 -2.08
C VAL A 252 3.70 -15.06 -2.42
N ALA A 253 4.75 -15.55 -3.08
CA ALA A 253 5.88 -14.72 -3.52
C ALA A 253 5.82 -14.39 -5.01
N TYR A 254 6.57 -13.35 -5.39
CA TYR A 254 6.83 -13.07 -6.80
C TYR A 254 7.94 -13.98 -7.34
N TYR A 255 7.84 -14.36 -8.62
CA TYR A 255 8.91 -15.10 -9.29
C TYR A 255 10.25 -14.36 -9.16
N TYR A 256 11.32 -15.10 -8.90
CA TYR A 256 12.70 -14.63 -8.62
C TYR A 256 12.90 -13.86 -7.30
N ASN A 257 11.84 -13.61 -6.51
CA ASN A 257 11.91 -12.94 -5.21
C ASN A 257 11.34 -13.82 -4.09
N SER A 258 11.91 -15.02 -3.90
CA SER A 258 11.49 -15.95 -2.85
C SER A 258 11.53 -15.28 -1.46
N GLY A 259 10.40 -15.26 -0.75
CA GLY A 259 10.28 -14.68 0.59
C GLY A 259 9.48 -13.39 0.70
N THR A 260 8.99 -12.81 -0.40
CA THR A 260 7.91 -11.81 -0.32
C THR A 260 6.60 -12.49 0.09
N GLU A 261 5.80 -11.81 0.91
CA GLU A 261 4.49 -12.31 1.33
C GLU A 261 3.38 -11.38 0.85
N THR A 262 2.63 -11.84 -0.14
CA THR A 262 1.47 -11.14 -0.68
C THR A 262 0.24 -12.03 -0.50
N SER A 263 -0.82 -11.48 0.09
CA SER A 263 -2.05 -12.21 0.39
C SER A 263 -3.28 -11.52 -0.18
N PHE A 264 -4.08 -12.27 -0.93
CA PHE A 264 -5.33 -11.78 -1.52
C PHE A 264 -6.31 -12.94 -1.77
N GLN A 265 -7.58 -12.60 -1.91
CA GLN A 265 -8.66 -13.58 -2.03
C GLN A 265 -9.72 -13.08 -2.99
N VAL A 266 -10.34 -14.00 -3.73
CA VAL A 266 -11.55 -13.77 -4.52
C VAL A 266 -12.65 -14.70 -4.03
N VAL A 267 -13.86 -14.16 -3.92
CA VAL A 267 -15.05 -14.86 -3.43
C VAL A 267 -16.16 -14.68 -4.44
N LEU A 268 -16.63 -15.79 -5.02
CA LEU A 268 -17.80 -15.82 -5.90
C LEU A 268 -19.02 -16.19 -5.08
N ILE A 269 -20.05 -15.35 -5.10
CA ILE A 269 -21.25 -15.51 -4.26
C ILE A 269 -22.45 -15.58 -5.20
N SER A 270 -23.30 -16.61 -5.06
CA SER A 270 -24.48 -16.77 -5.90
C SER A 270 -25.67 -17.35 -5.14
N ASN A 271 -26.87 -17.03 -5.65
CA ASN A 271 -28.11 -17.74 -5.32
C ASN A 271 -28.71 -18.50 -6.52
N GLY A 272 -27.97 -18.57 -7.65
CA GLY A 272 -28.38 -19.22 -8.89
C GLY A 272 -29.04 -18.28 -9.90
N HIS A 273 -29.36 -17.06 -9.48
CA HIS A 273 -29.89 -16.00 -10.34
C HIS A 273 -29.04 -14.75 -10.27
N LEU A 274 -28.66 -14.34 -9.05
CA LEU A 274 -27.76 -13.23 -8.75
C LEU A 274 -26.37 -13.78 -8.50
N SER A 275 -25.36 -13.06 -8.99
CA SER A 275 -23.96 -13.46 -8.91
C SER A 275 -23.10 -12.25 -8.59
N PHE A 276 -22.14 -12.42 -7.69
CA PHE A 276 -21.28 -11.37 -7.21
C PHE A 276 -19.83 -11.86 -7.14
N VAL A 277 -18.91 -10.95 -7.40
CA VAL A 277 -17.47 -11.13 -7.21
C VAL A 277 -17.04 -10.20 -6.09
N VAL A 278 -16.47 -10.75 -5.02
CA VAL A 278 -15.83 -9.99 -3.94
C VAL A 278 -14.33 -10.26 -3.99
N ILE A 279 -13.52 -9.21 -3.99
CA ILE A 279 -12.06 -9.29 -3.96
C ILE A 279 -11.60 -8.69 -2.63
N ASN A 280 -10.76 -9.43 -1.90
CA ASN A 280 -10.21 -9.03 -0.61
C ASN A 280 -8.68 -8.99 -0.69
N TYR A 281 -8.09 -8.01 -0.03
CA TYR A 281 -6.63 -7.82 0.07
C TYR A 281 -6.19 -7.82 1.53
N GLY A 282 -5.17 -8.61 1.82
CA GLY A 282 -4.41 -8.58 3.07
C GLY A 282 -3.07 -7.88 2.86
N ALA A 283 -2.02 -8.26 3.57
CA ALA A 283 -0.68 -7.71 3.32
C ALA A 283 -0.23 -7.92 1.85
N ILE A 284 0.22 -6.85 1.19
CA ILE A 284 0.79 -6.88 -0.16
C ILE A 284 2.25 -6.44 -0.09
N ALA A 285 3.18 -7.31 -0.46
CA ALA A 285 4.59 -6.97 -0.50
C ALA A 285 4.87 -5.95 -1.64
N PRO A 286 5.83 -5.02 -1.45
CA PRO A 286 6.28 -4.15 -2.53
C PRO A 286 6.81 -4.96 -3.71
N THR A 287 6.55 -4.49 -4.93
CA THR A 287 6.97 -5.14 -6.17
C THR A 287 7.27 -4.11 -7.22
N GLN A 288 8.21 -4.38 -8.13
CA GLN A 288 8.42 -3.57 -9.34
C GLN A 288 7.68 -4.14 -10.56
N ARG A 289 6.97 -5.24 -10.38
CA ARG A 289 6.21 -5.89 -11.45
C ARG A 289 4.90 -5.15 -11.68
N TYR A 290 4.43 -5.16 -12.93
CA TYR A 290 3.07 -4.75 -13.21
C TYR A 290 2.09 -5.74 -12.58
N VAL A 291 1.01 -5.20 -12.01
CA VAL A 291 -0.07 -5.99 -11.41
C VAL A 291 -1.39 -5.52 -12.00
N GLN A 292 -2.17 -6.42 -12.58
CA GLN A 292 -3.54 -6.11 -13.02
C GLN A 292 -4.56 -6.63 -12.01
N ALA A 293 -5.41 -5.74 -11.49
CA ALA A 293 -6.44 -6.06 -10.52
C ALA A 293 -7.83 -5.67 -11.04
N GLY A 294 -8.80 -6.58 -11.04
CA GLY A 294 -10.16 -6.36 -11.52
C GLY A 294 -10.72 -7.54 -12.32
N TYR A 295 -11.48 -7.24 -13.37
CA TYR A 295 -12.03 -8.26 -14.28
C TYR A 295 -12.18 -7.74 -15.70
N ASP A 296 -12.21 -8.66 -16.66
CA ASP A 296 -12.45 -8.37 -18.08
C ASP A 296 -13.23 -9.53 -18.70
N THR A 297 -14.17 -9.22 -19.59
CA THR A 297 -14.90 -10.24 -20.35
C THR A 297 -14.39 -10.36 -21.77
N ILE A 298 -14.87 -11.37 -22.48
CA ILE A 298 -14.68 -11.50 -23.93
C ILE A 298 -15.10 -10.19 -24.62
N ASP A 299 -14.23 -9.72 -25.52
CA ASP A 299 -14.31 -8.45 -26.24
C ASP A 299 -14.41 -7.21 -25.33
N SER A 300 -14.02 -7.37 -24.05
CA SER A 300 -14.17 -6.37 -23.00
C SER A 300 -15.56 -5.76 -22.91
N SER A 301 -16.57 -6.60 -23.17
CA SER A 301 -17.97 -6.19 -23.15
C SER A 301 -18.41 -5.65 -21.79
N HIS A 302 -17.78 -6.14 -20.72
CA HIS A 302 -17.79 -5.66 -19.34
C HIS A 302 -16.38 -5.80 -18.77
N HIS A 303 -15.86 -4.74 -18.16
CA HIS A 303 -14.54 -4.75 -17.57
C HIS A 303 -14.46 -3.77 -16.40
N PHE A 304 -13.50 -3.98 -15.52
CA PHE A 304 -13.17 -3.05 -14.45
C PHE A 304 -11.71 -3.22 -14.08
N SER A 305 -10.97 -2.11 -13.93
CA SER A 305 -9.63 -2.11 -13.34
C SER A 305 -9.65 -1.37 -12.01
N ILE A 306 -9.23 -2.05 -10.96
CA ILE A 306 -9.05 -1.46 -9.63
C ILE A 306 -7.94 -0.41 -9.73
N THR A 307 -8.15 0.70 -9.02
CA THR A 307 -7.18 1.79 -8.91
C THR A 307 -5.78 1.28 -8.51
N GLY A 308 -4.75 1.70 -9.24
CA GLY A 308 -3.37 1.23 -9.05
C GLY A 308 -2.98 0.06 -9.96
N SER A 309 -3.92 -0.52 -10.70
CA SER A 309 -3.61 -1.55 -11.70
C SER A 309 -2.62 -1.07 -12.78
N LEU A 310 -1.80 -1.99 -13.26
CA LEU A 310 -0.63 -1.81 -14.12
C LEU A 310 0.39 -0.77 -13.62
N GLN A 311 0.45 -0.55 -12.32
CA GLN A 311 1.55 0.20 -11.71
C GLN A 311 2.57 -0.77 -11.11
N ASN A 312 3.80 -0.28 -10.95
CA ASN A 312 4.92 -0.96 -10.32
C ASN A 312 5.02 -0.64 -8.83
N ASP A 313 3.91 -0.24 -8.21
CA ASP A 313 3.69 -0.16 -6.76
C ASP A 313 2.17 -0.18 -6.53
N ILE A 314 1.67 -1.26 -5.94
CA ILE A 314 0.24 -1.48 -5.70
C ILE A 314 -0.03 -1.81 -4.22
N THR A 315 0.89 -1.42 -3.33
CA THR A 315 0.81 -1.66 -1.87
C THR A 315 -0.37 -0.97 -1.19
N SER A 316 -1.10 -0.11 -1.92
CA SER A 316 -2.28 0.59 -1.43
C SER A 316 -3.58 -0.23 -1.47
N LEU A 317 -3.63 -1.39 -2.14
CA LEU A 317 -4.85 -2.21 -2.26
C LEU A 317 -5.51 -2.57 -0.92
N PRO A 318 -4.79 -2.88 0.17
CA PRO A 318 -5.39 -3.19 1.48
C PRO A 318 -6.13 -2.00 2.11
N HIS A 319 -5.91 -0.78 1.58
CA HIS A 319 -6.56 0.45 2.01
C HIS A 319 -7.60 0.96 1.01
N SER A 320 -7.81 0.25 -0.10
CA SER A 320 -8.74 0.60 -1.18
C SER A 320 -10.09 -0.12 -1.02
N SER A 321 -11.18 0.47 -1.51
CA SER A 321 -12.52 -0.14 -1.49
C SER A 321 -13.53 0.60 -2.37
N ASN A 322 -14.54 -0.11 -2.88
CA ASN A 322 -15.78 0.49 -3.42
C ASN A 322 -17.01 0.27 -2.50
N VAL A 323 -16.85 -0.41 -1.37
CA VAL A 323 -17.93 -0.74 -0.42
C VAL A 323 -17.65 -0.22 1.00
N ASN A 324 -16.70 0.72 1.14
CA ASN A 324 -16.26 1.30 2.41
C ASN A 324 -15.75 0.27 3.44
N VAL A 325 -15.19 -0.85 2.98
CA VAL A 325 -14.49 -1.83 3.80
C VAL A 325 -13.04 -1.89 3.30
N PRO A 326 -12.05 -1.41 4.08
CA PRO A 326 -10.65 -1.40 3.65
C PRO A 326 -10.19 -2.76 3.10
N GLY A 327 -9.60 -2.76 1.92
CA GLY A 327 -9.10 -3.95 1.25
C GLY A 327 -10.16 -4.78 0.56
N ARG A 328 -11.42 -4.31 0.48
CA ARG A 328 -12.51 -5.07 -0.13
C ARG A 328 -13.17 -4.34 -1.29
N TRP A 329 -13.33 -5.07 -2.38
CA TRP A 329 -14.10 -4.67 -3.55
C TRP A 329 -15.23 -5.67 -3.80
N ALA A 330 -16.43 -5.19 -4.12
CA ALA A 330 -17.57 -6.05 -4.46
C ALA A 330 -18.25 -5.60 -5.74
N PHE A 331 -18.54 -6.54 -6.63
CA PHE A 331 -19.15 -6.32 -7.93
C PHE A 331 -20.32 -7.26 -8.12
N ARG A 332 -21.42 -6.73 -8.66
CA ARG A 332 -22.52 -7.56 -9.17
C ARG A 332 -22.21 -7.97 -10.60
N THR A 333 -22.31 -9.26 -10.89
CA THR A 333 -21.86 -9.85 -12.16
C THR A 333 -22.89 -10.76 -12.82
N ASP A 334 -24.12 -10.91 -12.32
CA ASP A 334 -25.16 -11.68 -13.03
C ASP A 334 -25.65 -11.00 -14.32
N TYR A 335 -25.67 -9.67 -14.33
CA TYR A 335 -25.93 -8.88 -15.53
C TYR A 335 -25.00 -7.68 -15.58
N GLY A 336 -24.72 -7.21 -16.80
CA GLY A 336 -24.17 -5.88 -17.01
C GLY A 336 -25.00 -5.18 -18.09
N SER A 337 -25.35 -3.92 -17.87
CA SER A 337 -25.95 -3.09 -18.90
C SER A 337 -24.99 -1.97 -19.27
N ARG A 338 -24.73 -1.83 -20.57
CA ARG A 338 -24.09 -0.63 -21.12
C ARG A 338 -25.10 0.50 -21.00
N GLY A 339 -25.02 1.27 -19.92
CA GLY A 339 -26.05 2.23 -19.56
C GLY A 339 -25.83 3.61 -20.19
N CYS A 340 -24.59 4.06 -20.26
CA CYS A 340 -24.26 5.42 -20.62
C CYS A 340 -23.10 5.50 -21.60
N GLN A 341 -22.88 6.69 -22.14
CA GLN A 341 -21.67 7.05 -22.88
C GLN A 341 -21.09 8.33 -22.30
N PHE A 342 -19.76 8.40 -22.25
CA PHE A 342 -19.02 9.61 -21.92
C PHE A 342 -17.92 9.80 -22.96
N ASN A 343 -17.93 10.92 -23.69
CA ASN A 343 -17.00 11.19 -24.80
C ASN A 343 -16.88 10.04 -25.84
N GLY A 344 -18.00 9.36 -26.10
CA GLY A 344 -18.06 8.22 -27.02
C GLY A 344 -17.59 6.88 -26.43
N LEU A 345 -17.04 6.87 -25.20
CA LEU A 345 -16.69 5.66 -24.48
C LEU A 345 -17.92 5.10 -23.74
N PRO A 346 -18.18 3.78 -23.83
CA PRO A 346 -19.27 3.16 -23.08
C PRO A 346 -18.97 3.14 -21.57
N VAL A 347 -19.97 3.47 -20.75
CA VAL A 347 -19.90 3.43 -19.29
C VAL A 347 -20.97 2.48 -18.77
N GLN A 348 -20.61 1.58 -17.86
CA GLN A 348 -21.55 0.57 -17.36
C GLN A 348 -22.50 1.20 -16.33
N LEU A 349 -23.72 0.68 -16.27
CA LEU A 349 -24.69 1.10 -15.27
C LEU A 349 -24.14 0.84 -13.86
N GLY A 350 -24.07 1.88 -13.04
CA GLY A 350 -23.51 1.85 -11.68
C GLY A 350 -22.06 2.35 -11.59
N ASP A 351 -21.31 2.40 -12.71
CA ASP A 351 -19.96 2.94 -12.72
C ASP A 351 -19.95 4.42 -12.40
N TYR A 352 -18.87 4.87 -11.75
CA TYR A 352 -18.62 6.28 -11.50
C TYR A 352 -17.15 6.65 -11.78
N PHE A 353 -16.94 7.91 -12.14
CA PHE A 353 -15.63 8.49 -12.43
C PHE A 353 -15.69 10.00 -12.27
N TRP A 354 -14.53 10.65 -12.20
CA TRP A 354 -14.43 12.11 -12.28
C TRP A 354 -14.15 12.55 -13.71
N SER A 355 -14.85 13.60 -14.16
CA SER A 355 -14.90 13.98 -15.57
C SER A 355 -13.56 14.46 -16.12
N ASP A 356 -12.69 15.04 -15.28
CA ASP A 356 -11.38 15.56 -15.67
C ASP A 356 -10.34 15.56 -14.53
N ALA A 357 -9.14 16.06 -14.84
CA ALA A 357 -7.99 16.11 -13.94
C ALA A 357 -8.17 17.04 -12.72
N THR A 358 -9.24 17.84 -12.67
CA THR A 358 -9.56 18.66 -11.49
C THR A 358 -10.30 17.86 -10.43
N CYS A 359 -10.91 16.73 -10.83
CA CYS A 359 -11.82 15.93 -10.02
C CYS A 359 -12.85 16.78 -9.24
N GLN A 360 -13.42 17.83 -9.86
CA GLN A 360 -14.50 18.62 -9.23
C GLN A 360 -15.88 17.98 -9.40
N GLU A 361 -16.10 17.26 -10.49
CA GLU A 361 -17.39 16.70 -10.86
C GLU A 361 -17.28 15.18 -10.96
N ARG A 362 -18.12 14.47 -10.20
CA ARG A 362 -18.26 13.02 -10.23
C ARG A 362 -19.47 12.66 -11.08
N CYS A 363 -19.24 11.84 -12.10
CA CYS A 363 -20.26 11.27 -12.97
C CYS A 363 -20.54 9.83 -12.55
N THR A 364 -21.83 9.47 -12.42
CA THR A 364 -22.30 8.12 -12.17
C THR A 364 -23.27 7.72 -13.27
N CYS A 365 -23.07 6.56 -13.89
CA CYS A 365 -24.02 6.04 -14.86
C CYS A 365 -25.22 5.42 -14.14
N THR A 366 -26.42 5.96 -14.38
CA THR A 366 -27.68 5.48 -13.77
C THR A 366 -28.65 4.99 -14.84
N SER A 367 -29.78 4.42 -14.43
CA SER A 367 -30.82 3.97 -15.37
C SER A 367 -31.47 5.12 -16.13
N ARG A 368 -31.22 6.36 -15.69
CA ARG A 368 -31.64 7.62 -16.33
C ARG A 368 -30.55 8.22 -17.22
N GLY A 369 -29.43 7.54 -17.41
CA GLY A 369 -28.24 8.03 -18.11
C GLY A 369 -27.16 8.54 -17.15
N LEU A 370 -26.14 9.19 -17.71
CA LEU A 370 -24.99 9.71 -16.96
C LEU A 370 -25.43 10.90 -16.10
N GLN A 371 -25.28 10.80 -14.79
CA GLN A 371 -25.59 11.86 -13.82
C GLN A 371 -24.29 12.39 -13.24
N CYS A 372 -24.01 13.67 -13.44
CA CYS A 372 -22.80 14.30 -12.92
C CYS A 372 -23.15 15.36 -11.88
N SER A 373 -22.39 15.41 -10.79
CA SER A 373 -22.57 16.36 -9.70
C SER A 373 -21.25 16.84 -9.13
N PHE A 374 -21.24 18.05 -8.59
CA PHE A 374 -20.07 18.62 -7.92
C PHE A 374 -19.76 17.82 -6.64
N GLU A 375 -18.71 17.02 -6.70
CA GLU A 375 -18.25 16.15 -5.62
C GLU A 375 -16.72 16.07 -5.68
N PRO A 376 -16.02 17.11 -5.19
CA PRO A 376 -14.57 17.17 -5.28
C PRO A 376 -13.90 16.13 -4.37
N CYS A 377 -12.67 15.76 -4.70
CA CYS A 377 -11.84 14.93 -3.81
C CYS A 377 -11.80 15.53 -2.40
N THR A 378 -11.94 14.67 -1.40
CA THR A 378 -11.81 15.08 0.01
C THR A 378 -10.39 15.54 0.32
N TYR A 379 -10.21 16.20 1.47
CA TYR A 379 -8.90 16.61 1.93
C TYR A 379 -7.89 15.45 1.98
N SER A 380 -8.28 14.18 2.16
CA SER A 380 -7.33 13.06 2.21
C SER A 380 -7.16 12.34 0.88
N GLN A 381 -7.61 12.94 -0.22
CA GLN A 381 -7.58 12.34 -1.56
C GLN A 381 -6.79 13.21 -2.56
N ALA A 382 -6.31 12.58 -3.63
CA ALA A 382 -5.72 13.22 -4.79
C ALA A 382 -6.41 12.77 -6.08
N CYS A 383 -6.62 13.70 -7.00
CA CYS A 383 -7.11 13.40 -8.33
C CYS A 383 -6.02 12.72 -9.16
N ARG A 384 -6.30 11.52 -9.67
CA ARG A 384 -5.34 10.74 -10.45
C ARG A 384 -6.04 10.04 -11.62
N PRO A 385 -5.34 9.81 -12.76
CA PRO A 385 -5.88 9.02 -13.86
C PRO A 385 -6.37 7.64 -13.40
N ALA A 386 -7.48 7.19 -13.97
CA ALA A 386 -8.09 5.88 -13.73
C ALA A 386 -8.60 5.27 -15.04
N ALA A 387 -9.03 4.02 -15.03
CA ALA A 387 -9.36 3.27 -16.25
C ALA A 387 -10.46 3.92 -17.13
N LEU A 388 -11.48 4.52 -16.50
CA LEU A 388 -12.53 5.26 -17.21
C LEU A 388 -12.10 6.69 -17.55
N GLN A 389 -11.51 7.40 -16.58
CA GLN A 389 -11.13 8.82 -16.70
C GLN A 389 -10.22 9.27 -15.54
N TYR A 390 -10.79 9.86 -14.47
CA TYR A 390 -10.08 10.20 -13.23
C TYR A 390 -10.80 9.64 -12.01
N SER A 391 -10.08 9.52 -10.91
CA SER A 391 -10.61 9.08 -9.62
C SER A 391 -9.96 9.84 -8.47
N CYS A 392 -10.73 10.12 -7.42
CA CYS A 392 -10.22 10.58 -6.13
C CYS A 392 -9.63 9.40 -5.35
N GLN A 393 -8.31 9.33 -5.29
CA GLN A 393 -7.58 8.24 -4.63
C GLN A 393 -7.07 8.71 -3.27
N ASN A 394 -7.24 7.90 -2.23
CA ASN A 394 -6.69 8.22 -0.91
C ASN A 394 -5.17 8.37 -1.00
N ILE A 395 -4.64 9.41 -0.36
CA ILE A 395 -3.20 9.63 -0.24
C ILE A 395 -2.81 9.65 1.23
N GLN A 396 -1.67 9.03 1.52
CA GLN A 396 -1.06 9.16 2.83
C GLN A 396 -0.59 10.60 3.00
N ARG A 397 -1.17 11.31 3.98
CA ARG A 397 -0.77 12.67 4.33
C ARG A 397 -0.03 12.66 5.66
N GLN A 398 0.93 13.55 5.75
CA GLN A 398 1.65 13.88 6.97
C GLN A 398 1.39 15.35 7.30
N THR A 399 1.46 15.72 8.58
CA THR A 399 1.19 17.09 9.03
C THR A 399 2.41 17.65 9.75
N CYS A 400 2.90 18.80 9.30
CA CYS A 400 3.84 19.62 10.04
C CYS A 400 3.06 20.62 10.89
N THR A 401 3.32 20.69 12.20
CA THR A 401 2.60 21.55 13.15
C THR A 401 3.56 22.49 13.86
N ILE A 402 3.17 23.76 13.98
CA ILE A 402 3.91 24.78 14.73
C ILE A 402 2.94 25.41 15.72
N SER A 403 3.31 25.39 17.00
CA SER A 403 2.42 25.86 18.07
C SER A 403 3.18 26.45 19.24
N GLY A 404 2.56 27.40 19.95
CA GLY A 404 3.11 27.94 21.20
C GLY A 404 4.43 28.70 21.04
N ASP A 405 5.40 28.36 21.87
CA ASP A 405 6.69 29.02 22.09
C ASP A 405 7.90 28.34 21.43
N PRO A 406 8.08 28.55 20.12
CA PRO A 406 7.46 27.70 19.12
C PRO A 406 7.98 26.25 19.21
N HIS A 407 7.04 25.32 19.38
CA HIS A 407 7.26 23.89 19.21
C HIS A 407 6.96 23.50 17.77
N TYR A 408 7.90 22.79 17.16
CA TYR A 408 7.80 22.31 15.79
C TYR A 408 7.66 20.79 15.81
N TYR A 409 6.60 20.30 15.18
CA TYR A 409 6.41 18.89 14.87
C TYR A 409 6.55 18.73 13.36
N THR A 410 7.58 18.01 12.92
CA THR A 410 7.83 17.76 11.49
C THR A 410 6.81 16.76 10.92
N PHE A 411 6.80 16.60 9.59
CA PHE A 411 5.93 15.63 8.90
C PHE A 411 6.13 14.18 9.37
N ASP A 412 7.35 13.81 9.77
CA ASP A 412 7.70 12.52 10.36
C ASP A 412 7.56 12.49 11.90
N ASN A 413 6.77 13.42 12.46
CA ASN A 413 6.45 13.55 13.89
C ASN A 413 7.65 13.80 14.82
N GLN A 414 8.78 14.30 14.32
CA GLN A 414 9.88 14.74 15.17
C GLN A 414 9.52 16.06 15.84
N ASN A 415 9.77 16.14 17.15
CA ASN A 415 9.57 17.36 17.93
C ASN A 415 10.90 18.07 18.13
N PHE A 416 10.95 19.37 17.81
CA PHE A 416 12.04 20.23 18.21
C PHE A 416 11.55 21.62 18.62
N HIS A 417 12.42 22.34 19.33
CA HIS A 417 12.14 23.67 19.85
C HIS A 417 13.18 24.63 19.31
N PHE A 418 12.74 25.78 18.82
CA PHE A 418 13.63 26.73 18.20
C PHE A 418 13.26 28.16 18.59
N GLN A 419 14.18 28.84 19.27
CA GLN A 419 13.98 30.21 19.75
C GLN A 419 14.74 31.19 18.84
N GLY A 420 14.04 31.80 17.90
CA GLY A 420 14.61 32.77 16.97
C GLY A 420 13.52 33.62 16.33
N THR A 421 13.84 34.89 16.02
CA THR A 421 12.87 35.91 15.57
C THR A 421 12.98 36.26 14.08
N CYS A 422 13.75 35.49 13.31
CA CYS A 422 13.82 35.71 11.87
C CYS A 422 12.56 35.17 11.18
N THR A 423 12.53 35.35 9.86
CA THR A 423 11.65 34.59 8.99
C THR A 423 12.37 33.30 8.60
N TYR A 424 11.68 32.17 8.71
CA TYR A 424 12.21 30.85 8.40
C TYR A 424 11.34 30.17 7.36
N VAL A 425 11.96 29.39 6.48
CA VAL A 425 11.25 28.50 5.57
C VAL A 425 10.77 27.29 6.37
N LEU A 426 9.47 27.07 6.39
CA LEU A 426 8.82 25.97 7.11
C LEU A 426 8.64 24.74 6.22
N SER A 427 8.29 24.98 4.95
CA SER A 427 8.17 23.94 3.93
C SER A 427 8.31 24.57 2.55
N GLU A 428 9.05 23.93 1.65
CA GLU A 428 9.29 24.41 0.30
C GLU A 428 9.35 23.21 -0.65
N ALA A 429 8.77 23.35 -1.84
CA ALA A 429 8.85 22.32 -2.88
C ALA A 429 10.32 22.12 -3.31
N CYS A 430 10.79 20.87 -3.31
CA CYS A 430 12.07 20.49 -3.89
C CYS A 430 11.86 19.83 -5.26
N GLY A 431 12.55 20.30 -6.30
CA GLY A 431 12.51 19.74 -7.65
C GLY A 431 11.55 20.44 -8.62
N ASN A 432 11.38 19.86 -9.83
CA ASN A 432 10.72 20.52 -10.98
C ASN A 432 9.40 19.85 -11.41
N GLY A 433 8.84 18.93 -10.61
CA GLY A 433 7.71 18.08 -11.02
C GLY A 433 6.32 18.53 -10.57
N LEU A 434 6.24 19.49 -9.64
CA LEU A 434 4.98 20.02 -9.08
C LEU A 434 5.00 21.55 -9.14
N PRO A 435 3.82 22.21 -9.11
CA PRO A 435 3.75 23.66 -8.95
C PRO A 435 4.55 24.10 -7.71
N TYR A 436 5.41 25.10 -7.89
CA TYR A 436 6.23 25.61 -6.81
C TYR A 436 5.35 26.16 -5.68
N TYR A 437 5.73 25.81 -4.45
CA TYR A 437 5.16 26.43 -3.26
C TYR A 437 6.26 26.64 -2.21
N ARG A 438 6.05 27.65 -1.36
CA ARG A 438 6.90 27.93 -0.19
C ARG A 438 6.04 28.47 0.94
N ILE A 439 6.31 27.99 2.15
CA ILE A 439 5.65 28.44 3.37
C ILE A 439 6.72 29.00 4.30
N GLU A 440 6.55 30.24 4.73
CA GLU A 440 7.43 30.92 5.67
C GLU A 440 6.72 31.24 6.98
N GLY A 441 7.45 31.13 8.08
CA GLY A 441 7.02 31.52 9.41
C GLY A 441 7.93 32.61 9.96
N LYS A 442 7.35 33.74 10.35
CA LYS A 442 8.08 34.80 11.07
C LYS A 442 7.72 34.74 12.55
N ASN A 443 8.76 34.69 13.37
CA ASN A 443 8.63 34.68 14.82
C ASN A 443 8.97 36.06 15.42
N GLU A 444 8.41 36.37 16.59
CA GLU A 444 8.71 37.59 17.34
C GLU A 444 8.88 37.30 18.84
N HIS A 445 9.55 38.20 19.54
CA HIS A 445 9.60 38.16 21.00
C HIS A 445 8.27 38.64 21.62
N ARG A 446 7.85 37.99 22.71
CA ARG A 446 6.65 38.37 23.46
C ARG A 446 7.00 38.75 24.89
N GLY A 447 7.35 40.02 25.11
CA GLY A 447 7.70 40.57 26.43
C GLY A 447 9.04 40.07 27.03
N SER A 448 9.67 39.05 26.44
CA SER A 448 10.98 38.50 26.80
C SER A 448 11.80 38.21 25.55
N THR A 449 13.10 38.47 25.59
CA THR A 449 14.05 38.14 24.52
C THR A 449 14.52 36.68 24.56
N HIS A 450 14.15 35.93 25.60
CA HIS A 450 14.52 34.51 25.74
C HIS A 450 13.59 33.57 24.96
N VAL A 451 12.42 34.04 24.54
CA VAL A 451 11.38 33.21 23.91
C VAL A 451 10.81 33.92 22.69
N SER A 452 10.55 33.17 21.63
CA SER A 452 9.98 33.63 20.37
C SER A 452 8.68 32.90 20.05
N TRP A 453 7.75 33.55 19.37
CA TRP A 453 6.41 33.03 19.04
C TRP A 453 6.10 33.34 17.59
N THR A 454 5.32 32.48 16.92
CA THR A 454 4.90 32.74 15.53
C THR A 454 3.97 33.94 15.46
N ARG A 455 4.37 34.93 14.65
CA ARG A 455 3.66 36.20 14.44
C ARG A 455 2.94 36.25 13.11
N MET A 456 3.50 35.59 12.10
CA MET A 456 3.02 35.65 10.72
C MET A 456 3.39 34.37 9.99
N VAL A 457 2.49 33.91 9.13
CA VAL A 457 2.72 32.85 8.16
C VAL A 457 2.53 33.45 6.76
N ARG A 458 3.44 33.15 5.85
CA ARG A 458 3.32 33.48 4.43
C ARG A 458 3.28 32.23 3.60
N VAL A 459 2.35 32.17 2.65
CA VAL A 459 2.23 31.06 1.70
C VAL A 459 2.39 31.62 0.30
N PHE A 460 3.41 31.14 -0.40
CA PHE A 460 3.65 31.38 -1.81
C PHE A 460 3.16 30.17 -2.59
N VAL A 461 2.15 30.35 -3.45
CA VAL A 461 1.59 29.26 -4.26
C VAL A 461 0.86 29.84 -5.48
N TYR A 462 0.99 29.22 -6.66
CA TYR A 462 0.30 29.65 -7.89
C TYR A 462 0.42 31.15 -8.23
N ASN A 463 1.60 31.74 -8.01
CA ASN A 463 1.88 33.19 -8.15
C ASN A 463 1.12 34.11 -7.18
N GLU A 464 0.50 33.56 -6.14
CA GLU A 464 -0.11 34.30 -5.06
C GLU A 464 0.78 34.26 -3.81
N GLU A 465 0.80 35.38 -3.09
CA GLU A 465 1.34 35.49 -1.73
C GLU A 465 0.16 35.71 -0.77
N ILE A 466 -0.02 34.77 0.16
CA ILE A 466 -1.05 34.81 1.19
C ILE A 466 -0.37 35.05 2.54
N GLU A 467 -0.65 36.19 3.17
CA GLU A 467 -0.15 36.52 4.51
C GLU A 467 -1.25 36.34 5.57
N LEU A 468 -0.94 35.52 6.57
CA LEU A 468 -1.72 35.33 7.79
C LEU A 468 -0.98 35.99 8.95
N VAL A 469 -1.61 36.96 9.60
CA VAL A 469 -0.95 37.89 10.50
C VAL A 469 -1.68 37.82 11.85
N LYS A 470 -0.95 37.52 12.94
CA LYS A 470 -1.48 37.59 14.31
C LYS A 470 -2.23 38.91 14.55
N ASP A 471 -3.30 38.80 15.33
CA ASP A 471 -4.25 39.86 15.70
C ASP A 471 -5.17 40.32 14.55
N HIS A 472 -5.10 39.70 13.37
CA HIS A 472 -6.07 39.84 12.28
C HIS A 472 -6.87 38.53 12.14
N TYR A 473 -7.89 38.36 12.97
CA TYR A 473 -8.69 37.13 13.01
C TYR A 473 -9.59 37.02 11.78
N HIS A 474 -9.65 35.83 11.18
CA HIS A 474 -10.47 35.55 9.98
C HIS A 474 -10.11 36.37 8.73
N GLU A 475 -8.96 37.05 8.73
CA GLU A 475 -8.48 37.85 7.61
C GLU A 475 -7.20 37.24 7.05
N ALA A 476 -7.10 37.20 5.72
CA ALA A 476 -5.89 36.82 5.00
C ALA A 476 -5.64 37.89 3.93
N LYS A 477 -4.41 38.38 3.85
CA LYS A 477 -4.03 39.32 2.80
C LYS A 477 -3.49 38.52 1.62
N VAL A 478 -4.10 38.67 0.46
CA VAL A 478 -3.69 38.01 -0.78
C VAL A 478 -3.09 39.06 -1.72
N SER A 479 -1.90 38.80 -2.26
CA SER A 479 -1.20 39.66 -3.21
C SER A 479 -0.74 38.83 -4.42
N ILE A 480 -0.82 39.39 -5.63
CA ILE A 480 -0.33 38.74 -6.84
C ILE A 480 1.16 39.05 -6.98
N THR A 481 1.98 38.02 -7.06
CA THR A 481 3.42 38.15 -7.27
C THR A 481 3.69 38.14 -8.77
N VAL A 482 4.04 39.30 -9.33
CA VAL A 482 4.52 39.39 -10.72
C VAL A 482 6.00 39.03 -10.69
N LEU A 483 6.33 37.77 -10.97
CA LEU A 483 7.71 37.32 -11.17
C LEU A 483 8.20 37.68 -12.58
#